data_AF-A0A3B9D097-F1
#
_entry.id   AF-A0A3B9D097-F1
#
_cell.length_a   1.000
_cell.length_b   1.000
_cell.length_c   1.000
_cell.angle_alpha   90.00
_cell.angle_beta   90.00
_cell.angle_gamma   90.00
#
_symmetry.space_group_name_H-M   'P 1'
#
loop_
_entity.id
_entity.type
_entity.pdbx_description
1 polymer ?
#
loop_
_entity_poly.entity_id
_entity_poly.type
_entity_poly.pdbx_seq_one_letter_code
_entity_poly.pdbx_strand_id
1 'polypeptide(L)'
;MRIICTLALLSILSTANAQTRDEIVRSDKKKVEAAGFWMYNDIPGAFAEAKKTGKPIIVVLRCLPCHECVKLDDELVDTHPVIRPLLEKFVCVRQVSTNGLDLNLFQYDTDQSFAVFFLNADRTIYGRFGTRSHRTEWLTDVSLNGLAKALQRTLDLHKDYGNVKASLAGKTGRPMEVSSPEKYPSLKGKFTDRLNYEGDVVKSCIHCHQIGDAQREYYWKSKKPIPDKVLWPFPHPKSIGLILDPDELATVEEVKAGTQAANAGFEKGDIVQTVNGQPMLSIADVQWVLHNVSPEGGTVKIKIDRAGRTRNLTLNLEDGWRRQGDLSWRVTSWGLRRIATGGLLLGSLTDEERRRHSIPSGRMALKVEHAGKYGPHGVAHRKGVRKGDIVTSFDSRSDLLSEQAVHAYVVTTKKHGQTVPLTYQREGRSRTVQIPIQQ
;
A
#
# COMPACT_ATOMS: atom_id res chain seq x y z
N MET A 1 -35.49 -46.67 48.12
CA MET A 1 -35.93 -45.55 47.25
C MET A 1 -34.84 -44.48 47.32
N ARG A 2 -33.82 -44.56 46.43
CA ARG A 2 -32.64 -43.68 46.44
C ARG A 2 -32.80 -42.60 45.37
N ILE A 3 -32.82 -41.36 45.84
CA ILE A 3 -32.86 -40.13 45.06
C ILE A 3 -31.48 -39.92 44.41
N ILE A 4 -31.43 -39.78 43.09
CA ILE A 4 -30.26 -39.30 42.35
C ILE A 4 -30.62 -37.90 41.85
N CYS A 5 -30.08 -36.88 42.52
CA CYS A 5 -30.10 -35.50 42.07
C CYS A 5 -29.02 -35.31 41.00
N THR A 6 -29.44 -35.08 39.76
CA THR A 6 -28.54 -34.69 38.67
C THR A 6 -28.47 -33.16 38.62
N LEU A 7 -27.38 -32.58 39.13
CA LEU A 7 -27.07 -31.16 38.95
C LEU A 7 -26.67 -30.94 37.48
N ALA A 8 -27.53 -30.29 36.70
CA ALA A 8 -27.16 -29.78 35.38
C ALA A 8 -26.42 -28.45 35.53
N LEU A 9 -25.10 -28.47 35.33
CA LEU A 9 -24.29 -27.25 35.17
C LEU A 9 -24.65 -26.63 33.81
N LEU A 10 -25.45 -25.56 33.81
CA LEU A 10 -25.64 -24.72 32.62
C LEU A 10 -24.39 -23.85 32.44
N SER A 11 -23.53 -24.25 31.52
CA SER A 11 -22.45 -23.41 30.99
C SER A 11 -23.08 -22.26 30.18
N ILE A 12 -23.13 -21.06 30.75
CA ILE A 12 -23.49 -19.84 30.03
C ILE A 12 -22.35 -19.54 29.05
N LEU A 13 -22.51 -19.98 27.80
CA LEU A 13 -21.69 -19.51 26.68
C LEU A 13 -22.01 -18.04 26.45
N SER A 14 -21.15 -17.15 26.95
CA SER A 14 -21.18 -15.72 26.58
C SER A 14 -20.87 -15.59 25.09
N THR A 15 -21.89 -15.46 24.26
CA THR A 15 -21.73 -15.03 22.86
C THR A 15 -21.59 -13.51 22.86
N ALA A 16 -20.39 -13.01 23.14
CA ALA A 16 -20.06 -11.62 22.86
C ALA A 16 -20.21 -11.41 21.34
N ASN A 17 -21.26 -10.68 20.93
CA ASN A 17 -21.44 -10.30 19.53
C ASN A 17 -20.25 -9.43 19.09
N ALA A 18 -19.65 -9.76 17.95
CA ALA A 18 -18.59 -8.95 17.36
C ALA A 18 -19.12 -7.54 17.04
N GLN A 19 -18.36 -6.50 17.42
CA GLN A 19 -18.73 -5.11 17.16
C GLN A 19 -18.90 -4.86 15.65
N THR A 20 -19.92 -4.09 15.31
CA THR A 20 -20.09 -3.54 13.96
C THR A 20 -19.02 -2.51 13.66
N ARG A 21 -18.77 -2.26 12.37
CA ARG A 21 -17.78 -1.26 11.95
C ARG A 21 -18.12 0.15 12.43
N ASP A 22 -19.41 0.49 12.52
CA ASP A 22 -19.87 1.77 13.04
C ASP A 22 -19.52 1.93 14.53
N GLU A 23 -19.81 0.90 15.33
CA GLU A 23 -19.44 0.85 16.76
C GLU A 23 -17.92 0.96 16.95
N ILE A 24 -17.12 0.28 16.12
CA ILE A 24 -15.65 0.38 16.18
C ILE A 24 -15.18 1.81 15.94
N VAL A 25 -15.67 2.49 14.89
CA VAL A 25 -15.26 3.86 14.55
C VAL A 25 -15.65 4.85 15.65
N ARG A 26 -16.87 4.73 16.19
CA ARG A 26 -17.36 5.62 17.26
C ARG A 26 -16.64 5.37 18.59
N SER A 27 -16.42 4.11 18.93
CA SER A 27 -15.69 3.71 20.14
C SER A 27 -14.25 4.19 20.09
N ASP A 28 -13.57 4.05 18.94
CA ASP A 28 -12.22 4.55 18.73
C ASP A 28 -12.13 6.06 18.96
N LYS A 29 -13.01 6.85 18.34
CA LYS A 29 -13.09 8.31 18.57
C LYS A 29 -13.27 8.64 20.05
N LYS A 30 -14.27 8.04 20.71
CA LYS A 30 -14.55 8.29 22.13
C LYS A 30 -13.35 7.95 23.01
N LYS A 31 -12.72 6.78 22.79
CA LYS A 31 -11.54 6.32 23.55
C LYS A 31 -10.39 7.31 23.40
N VAL A 32 -10.05 7.67 22.16
CA VAL A 32 -8.87 8.48 21.85
C VAL A 32 -9.06 9.92 22.35
N GLU A 33 -10.23 10.50 22.16
CA GLU A 33 -10.54 11.85 22.66
C GLU A 33 -10.55 11.90 24.20
N ALA A 34 -11.08 10.88 24.87
CA ALA A 34 -11.07 10.81 26.33
C ALA A 34 -9.65 10.68 26.91
N ALA A 35 -8.74 10.00 26.21
CA ALA A 35 -7.34 9.88 26.62
C ALA A 35 -6.56 11.20 26.43
N GLY A 36 -6.98 12.07 25.51
CA GLY A 36 -6.43 13.41 25.30
C GLY A 36 -5.00 13.48 24.76
N PHE A 37 -4.35 12.34 24.48
CA PHE A 37 -2.97 12.30 23.99
C PHE A 37 -2.86 12.51 22.47
N TRP A 38 -3.81 11.98 21.72
CA TRP A 38 -3.85 12.08 20.26
C TRP A 38 -4.95 13.05 19.84
N MET A 39 -4.61 14.00 18.98
CA MET A 39 -5.59 14.81 18.26
C MET A 39 -6.32 13.90 17.24
N TYR A 40 -7.64 13.95 17.21
CA TYR A 40 -8.45 13.02 16.43
C TYR A 40 -9.01 13.66 15.16
N ASN A 41 -8.55 13.23 13.98
CA ASN A 41 -8.88 13.81 12.68
C ASN A 41 -8.66 15.34 12.59
N ASP A 42 -7.72 15.89 13.35
CA ASP A 42 -7.46 17.34 13.44
C ASP A 42 -6.01 17.69 13.06
N ILE A 43 -5.66 17.42 11.80
CA ILE A 43 -4.37 17.83 11.22
C ILE A 43 -4.16 19.36 11.27
N PRO A 44 -5.16 20.23 10.96
CA PRO A 44 -5.00 21.67 11.09
C PRO A 44 -4.65 22.14 12.50
N GLY A 45 -5.34 21.62 13.52
CA GLY A 45 -5.03 21.90 14.93
C GLY A 45 -3.64 21.44 15.32
N ALA A 46 -3.18 20.31 14.80
CA ALA A 46 -1.82 19.82 15.06
C ALA A 46 -0.73 20.73 14.51
N PHE A 47 -0.94 21.31 13.32
CA PHE A 47 -0.04 22.35 12.81
C PHE A 47 -0.03 23.60 13.68
N ALA A 48 -1.19 24.00 14.22
CA ALA A 48 -1.27 25.14 15.13
C ALA A 48 -0.52 24.87 16.45
N GLU A 49 -0.74 23.69 17.05
CA GLU A 49 -0.08 23.30 18.30
C GLU A 49 1.43 23.10 18.11
N ALA A 50 1.87 22.56 16.98
CA ALA A 50 3.28 22.41 16.67
C ALA A 50 3.99 23.77 16.52
N LYS A 51 3.33 24.76 15.90
CA LYS A 51 3.85 26.15 15.83
C LYS A 51 3.98 26.77 17.22
N LYS A 52 3.01 26.52 18.10
CA LYS A 52 2.98 27.04 19.46
C LYS A 52 4.05 26.41 20.35
N THR A 53 4.21 25.09 20.27
CA THR A 53 5.09 24.32 21.16
C THR A 53 6.51 24.16 20.63
N GLY A 54 6.71 24.36 19.32
CA GLY A 54 7.95 24.04 18.64
C GLY A 54 8.20 22.53 18.48
N LYS A 55 7.25 21.66 18.82
CA LYS A 55 7.40 20.21 18.65
C LYS A 55 7.21 19.78 17.19
N PRO A 56 7.87 18.69 16.72
CA PRO A 56 7.50 18.05 15.45
C PRO A 56 6.13 17.37 15.55
N ILE A 57 5.52 17.09 14.40
CA ILE A 57 4.22 16.43 14.28
C ILE A 57 4.43 14.98 13.86
N ILE A 58 3.70 14.07 14.48
CA ILE A 58 3.46 12.73 13.94
C ILE A 58 1.99 12.62 13.52
N VAL A 59 1.76 12.24 12.26
CA VAL A 59 0.42 11.93 11.74
C VAL A 59 0.37 10.44 11.45
N VAL A 60 -0.53 9.74 12.14
CA VAL A 60 -0.82 8.31 11.92
C VAL A 60 -2.12 8.20 11.12
N LEU A 61 -2.01 7.81 9.86
CA LEU A 61 -3.13 7.47 8.98
C LEU A 61 -3.49 6.01 9.19
N ARG A 62 -4.72 5.71 9.64
CA ARG A 62 -5.14 4.32 9.95
C ARG A 62 -6.61 4.07 9.64
N CYS A 63 -6.93 3.12 8.77
CA CYS A 63 -8.31 2.72 8.52
C CYS A 63 -8.87 1.87 9.67
N LEU A 64 -10.15 2.01 10.01
CA LEU A 64 -10.82 1.21 11.05
C LEU A 64 -11.83 0.21 10.47
N PRO A 65 -11.88 -1.05 10.95
CA PRO A 65 -10.83 -1.71 11.74
C PRO A 65 -9.56 -1.93 10.90
N CYS A 66 -8.40 -1.92 11.57
CA CYS A 66 -7.13 -2.19 10.93
C CYS A 66 -6.66 -3.61 11.26
N HIS A 67 -7.20 -4.62 10.57
CA HIS A 67 -6.82 -6.02 10.81
C HIS A 67 -5.37 -6.34 10.40
N GLU A 68 -4.80 -5.56 9.50
CA GLU A 68 -3.50 -5.83 8.85
C GLU A 68 -2.29 -5.21 9.57
N CYS A 69 -2.47 -4.54 10.72
CA CYS A 69 -1.41 -3.80 11.42
C CYS A 69 -1.28 -4.14 12.91
N VAL A 70 -1.50 -5.41 13.28
CA VAL A 70 -1.59 -5.85 14.68
C VAL A 70 -0.32 -5.56 15.51
N LYS A 71 0.90 -5.51 14.94
CA LYS A 71 2.13 -5.12 15.69
C LYS A 71 2.14 -3.66 16.13
N LEU A 72 1.44 -2.80 15.40
CA LEU A 72 1.34 -1.36 15.69
C LEU A 72 -0.04 -1.05 16.25
N ASP A 73 -0.62 -2.00 16.99
CA ASP A 73 -1.83 -1.74 17.74
C ASP A 73 -1.62 -0.54 18.66
N ASP A 74 -2.64 0.31 18.77
CA ASP A 74 -2.50 1.57 19.50
C ASP A 74 -2.19 1.31 20.98
N GLU A 75 -2.72 0.23 21.56
CA GLU A 75 -2.41 -0.14 22.94
C GLU A 75 -0.95 -0.56 23.10
N LEU A 76 -0.41 -1.31 22.14
CA LEU A 76 1.01 -1.70 22.13
C LEU A 76 1.89 -0.46 22.00
N VAL A 77 1.56 0.47 21.10
CA VAL A 77 2.34 1.69 20.87
C VAL A 77 2.27 2.66 22.05
N ASP A 78 1.06 2.92 22.56
CA ASP A 78 0.83 3.92 23.60
C ASP A 78 1.33 3.48 24.98
N THR A 79 1.53 2.19 25.20
CA THR A 79 2.08 1.64 26.46
C THR A 79 3.54 1.20 26.34
N HIS A 80 4.14 1.22 25.15
CA HIS A 80 5.51 0.73 24.96
C HIS A 80 6.53 1.64 25.68
N PRO A 81 7.42 1.07 26.53
CA PRO A 81 8.30 1.84 27.41
C PRO A 81 9.31 2.73 26.68
N VAL A 82 9.63 2.41 25.42
CA VAL A 82 10.54 3.22 24.59
C VAL A 82 9.79 4.21 23.69
N ILE A 83 8.63 3.81 23.15
CA ILE A 83 7.94 4.62 22.12
C ILE A 83 7.14 5.73 22.78
N ARG A 84 6.45 5.44 23.89
CA ARG A 84 5.62 6.43 24.57
C ARG A 84 6.40 7.69 24.98
N PRO A 85 7.58 7.61 25.64
CA PRO A 85 8.37 8.80 25.96
C PRO A 85 8.88 9.56 24.73
N LEU A 86 9.06 8.88 23.59
CA LEU A 86 9.40 9.54 22.34
C LEU A 86 8.20 10.31 21.80
N LEU A 87 7.00 9.70 21.77
CA LEU A 87 5.76 10.33 21.29
C LEU A 87 5.39 11.59 22.09
N GLU A 88 5.69 11.65 23.39
CA GLU A 88 5.46 12.85 24.22
C GLU A 88 6.21 14.10 23.73
N LYS A 89 7.25 13.91 22.92
CA LYS A 89 8.02 14.98 22.27
C LYS A 89 7.42 15.44 20.95
N PHE A 90 6.31 14.85 20.51
CA PHE A 90 5.58 15.20 19.29
C PHE A 90 4.21 15.81 19.60
N VAL A 91 3.68 16.55 18.64
CA VAL A 91 2.23 16.73 18.49
C VAL A 91 1.69 15.51 17.74
N CYS A 92 0.84 14.74 18.42
CA CYS A 92 0.37 13.44 17.93
C CYS A 92 -1.02 13.55 17.30
N VAL A 93 -1.17 13.13 16.04
CA VAL A 93 -2.45 13.13 15.31
C VAL A 93 -2.80 11.74 14.83
N ARG A 94 -4.02 11.32 15.15
CA ARG A 94 -4.64 10.12 14.61
C ARG A 94 -5.64 10.51 13.54
N GLN A 95 -5.40 10.08 12.30
CA GLN A 95 -6.27 10.36 11.16
C GLN A 95 -6.87 9.04 10.66
N VAL A 96 -8.17 8.83 10.88
CA VAL A 96 -8.85 7.55 10.63
C VAL A 96 -9.64 7.49 9.31
N SER A 97 -9.58 8.57 8.56
CA SER A 97 -10.27 8.75 7.28
C SER A 97 -9.40 9.56 6.33
N THR A 98 -9.63 9.42 5.02
CA THR A 98 -8.97 10.27 4.02
C THR A 98 -9.85 11.40 3.49
N ASN A 99 -11.08 11.56 4.00
CA ASN A 99 -11.93 12.70 3.67
C ASN A 99 -11.16 14.01 3.94
N GLY A 100 -11.10 14.91 2.94
CA GLY A 100 -10.42 16.20 3.08
C GLY A 100 -8.89 16.14 3.22
N LEU A 101 -8.26 14.95 3.12
CA LEU A 101 -6.82 14.78 3.25
C LEU A 101 -6.08 15.57 2.15
N ASP A 102 -5.06 16.35 2.53
CA ASP A 102 -4.23 17.08 1.56
C ASP A 102 -3.33 16.11 0.79
N LEU A 103 -3.70 15.79 -0.45
CA LEU A 103 -2.97 14.86 -1.31
C LEU A 103 -1.65 15.41 -1.85
N ASN A 104 -1.41 16.72 -1.75
CA ASN A 104 -0.12 17.30 -2.10
C ASN A 104 0.90 17.12 -0.98
N LEU A 105 0.43 16.97 0.26
CA LEU A 105 1.27 16.73 1.43
C LEU A 105 1.39 15.23 1.75
N PHE A 106 0.27 14.53 1.84
CA PHE A 106 0.21 13.13 2.28
C PHE A 106 0.19 12.15 1.10
N GLN A 107 1.35 11.99 0.47
CA GLN A 107 1.56 10.98 -0.58
C GLN A 107 2.19 9.70 -0.02
N TYR A 108 1.46 8.59 -0.10
CA TYR A 108 1.84 7.27 0.37
C TYR A 108 1.17 6.19 -0.49
N ASP A 109 1.54 4.93 -0.27
CA ASP A 109 0.89 3.80 -0.94
C ASP A 109 -0.53 3.63 -0.38
N THR A 110 -1.52 4.01 -1.18
CA THR A 110 -2.93 4.04 -0.76
C THR A 110 -3.55 2.66 -0.60
N ASP A 111 -2.89 1.60 -1.10
CA ASP A 111 -3.28 0.22 -0.79
C ASP A 111 -2.86 -0.18 0.64
N GLN A 112 -2.14 0.67 1.38
CA GLN A 112 -1.82 0.44 2.80
C GLN A 112 -2.94 0.97 3.69
N SER A 113 -3.33 0.18 4.70
CA SER A 113 -4.29 0.60 5.73
C SER A 113 -3.65 1.42 6.85
N PHE A 114 -2.31 1.56 6.84
CA PHE A 114 -1.51 2.27 7.83
C PHE A 114 -0.37 3.01 7.14
N ALA A 115 -0.18 4.28 7.50
CA ALA A 115 0.98 5.08 7.12
C ALA A 115 1.25 6.14 8.20
N VAL A 116 2.51 6.47 8.40
CA VAL A 116 2.95 7.48 9.37
C VAL A 116 3.76 8.55 8.64
N PHE A 117 3.51 9.80 8.98
CA PHE A 117 4.28 10.94 8.52
C PHE A 117 4.86 11.69 9.70
N PHE A 118 6.12 12.06 9.58
CA PHE A 118 6.83 12.92 10.52
C PHE A 118 7.03 14.29 9.88
N LEU A 119 6.55 15.37 10.48
CA LEU A 119 6.57 16.70 9.88
C LEU A 119 7.08 17.79 10.84
N ASN A 120 7.60 18.86 10.25
CA ASN A 120 7.75 20.15 10.92
C ASN A 120 6.43 20.93 10.85
N ALA A 121 6.27 21.90 11.76
CA ALA A 121 5.14 22.83 11.80
C ALA A 121 4.98 23.68 10.51
N ASP A 122 6.03 23.84 9.71
CA ASP A 122 6.00 24.50 8.40
C ASP A 122 5.61 23.56 7.23
N ARG A 123 5.14 22.34 7.53
CA ARG A 123 4.75 21.27 6.59
C ARG A 123 5.92 20.54 5.92
N THR A 124 7.17 20.84 6.26
CA THR A 124 8.30 20.04 5.77
C THR A 124 8.24 18.63 6.32
N ILE A 125 8.34 17.62 5.44
CA ILE A 125 8.32 16.21 5.82
C ILE A 125 9.73 15.77 6.20
N TYR A 126 9.90 15.24 7.41
CA TYR A 126 11.13 14.56 7.84
C TYR A 126 11.23 13.18 7.21
N GLY A 127 10.14 12.41 7.26
CA GLY A 127 10.09 11.07 6.69
C GLY A 127 8.73 10.42 6.81
N ARG A 128 8.65 9.20 6.27
CA ARG A 128 7.49 8.31 6.33
C ARG A 128 7.84 7.02 7.07
N PHE A 129 6.85 6.34 7.61
CA PHE A 129 6.97 5.00 8.17
C PHE A 129 5.67 4.21 7.91
N GLY A 130 5.73 2.89 7.94
CA GLY A 130 4.59 2.03 7.64
C GLY A 130 4.53 1.63 6.18
N THR A 131 4.81 0.35 5.90
CA THR A 131 4.72 -0.23 4.57
C THR A 131 4.48 -1.74 4.62
N ARG A 132 4.19 -2.34 3.47
CA ARG A 132 4.19 -3.78 3.26
C ARG A 132 4.51 -4.15 1.82
N SER A 133 5.05 -5.35 1.65
CA SER A 133 5.41 -5.96 0.38
C SER A 133 4.43 -7.06 -0.06
N HIS A 134 3.53 -7.51 0.83
CA HIS A 134 2.56 -8.55 0.55
C HIS A 134 1.24 -8.33 1.30
N ARG A 135 0.16 -8.99 0.85
CA ARG A 135 -1.17 -8.85 1.48
C ARG A 135 -1.21 -9.41 2.90
N THR A 136 -0.53 -10.53 3.15
CA THR A 136 -0.64 -11.31 4.39
C THR A 136 0.64 -11.35 5.22
N GLU A 137 1.79 -10.99 4.64
CA GLU A 137 3.09 -11.01 5.32
C GLU A 137 3.45 -9.59 5.73
N TRP A 138 2.90 -9.17 6.86
CA TRP A 138 3.13 -7.85 7.46
C TRP A 138 4.31 -7.86 8.44
N LEU A 139 4.76 -9.05 8.85
CA LEU A 139 5.76 -9.23 9.90
C LEU A 139 7.16 -8.74 9.49
N THR A 140 7.43 -8.63 8.19
CA THR A 140 8.78 -8.47 7.61
C THR A 140 9.11 -7.05 7.19
N ASP A 141 8.17 -6.11 7.26
CA ASP A 141 8.36 -4.76 6.69
C ASP A 141 8.18 -3.62 7.71
N VAL A 142 7.69 -3.91 8.94
CA VAL A 142 7.55 -2.95 10.05
C VAL A 142 7.76 -3.60 11.41
N SER A 143 8.26 -2.82 12.38
CA SER A 143 8.34 -3.22 13.78
C SER A 143 8.23 -2.04 14.76
N LEU A 144 8.01 -2.34 16.04
CA LEU A 144 8.04 -1.34 17.13
C LEU A 144 9.45 -0.76 17.33
N ASN A 145 10.49 -1.58 17.17
CA ASN A 145 11.88 -1.11 17.26
C ASN A 145 12.20 -0.14 16.13
N GLY A 146 11.82 -0.48 14.88
CA GLY A 146 11.97 0.42 13.74
C GLY A 146 11.22 1.73 13.92
N LEU A 147 10.00 1.69 14.48
CA LEU A 147 9.23 2.90 14.80
C LEU A 147 9.95 3.76 15.85
N ALA A 148 10.47 3.16 16.93
CA ALA A 148 11.23 3.89 17.94
C ALA A 148 12.47 4.57 17.35
N LYS A 149 13.20 3.89 16.47
CA LYS A 149 14.36 4.47 15.77
C LYS A 149 13.96 5.60 14.83
N ALA A 150 12.86 5.46 14.08
CA ALA A 150 12.34 6.51 13.20
C ALA A 150 11.89 7.76 13.98
N LEU A 151 11.25 7.57 15.14
CA LEU A 151 10.88 8.66 16.07
C LEU A 151 12.13 9.38 16.58
N GLN A 152 13.12 8.65 17.08
CA GLN A 152 14.37 9.25 17.57
C GLN A 152 15.09 9.99 16.44
N ARG A 153 15.22 9.39 15.26
CA ARG A 153 15.87 10.02 14.11
C ARG A 153 15.15 11.29 13.66
N THR A 154 13.82 11.32 13.75
CA THR A 154 13.04 12.54 13.48
C THR A 154 13.39 13.64 14.47
N LEU A 155 13.47 13.34 15.78
CA LEU A 155 13.84 14.31 16.80
C LEU A 155 15.24 14.88 16.56
N ASP A 156 16.18 14.04 16.13
CA ASP A 156 17.54 14.48 15.78
C ASP A 156 17.53 15.46 14.59
N LEU A 157 16.78 15.13 13.53
CA LEU A 157 16.62 16.01 12.36
C LEU A 157 15.87 17.30 12.72
N HIS A 158 14.92 17.23 13.65
CA HIS A 158 14.15 18.38 14.11
C HIS A 158 15.03 19.34 14.93
N LYS A 159 15.90 18.81 15.80
CA LYS A 159 16.88 19.61 16.53
C LYS A 159 17.86 20.32 15.59
N ASP A 160 18.23 19.70 14.48
CA ASP A 160 19.15 20.24 13.47
C ASP A 160 18.44 20.89 12.26
N TYR A 161 17.17 21.28 12.42
CA TYR A 161 16.31 21.62 11.29
C TYR A 161 16.88 22.69 10.35
N GLY A 162 17.54 23.72 10.90
CA GLY A 162 18.16 24.78 10.11
C GLY A 162 19.17 24.28 9.08
N ASN A 163 19.94 23.22 9.41
CA ASN A 163 20.95 22.66 8.53
C ASN A 163 20.37 21.61 7.58
N VAL A 164 19.39 20.83 8.03
CA VAL A 164 18.84 19.71 7.23
C VAL A 164 17.69 20.12 6.32
N LYS A 165 17.05 21.28 6.52
CA LYS A 165 15.84 21.70 5.77
C LYS A 165 15.98 21.58 4.25
N ALA A 166 17.10 22.01 3.69
CA ALA A 166 17.34 21.91 2.24
C ALA A 166 17.35 20.45 1.75
N SER A 167 17.92 19.53 2.53
CA SER A 167 17.97 18.09 2.20
C SER A 167 16.58 17.42 2.21
N LEU A 168 15.60 18.01 2.89
CA LEU A 168 14.24 17.50 3.02
C LEU A 168 13.32 17.92 1.87
N ALA A 169 13.72 18.84 0.99
CA ALA A 169 12.88 19.35 -0.09
C ALA A 169 12.35 18.22 -1.01
N GLY A 170 13.16 17.18 -1.24
CA GLY A 170 12.78 16.02 -2.05
C GLY A 170 11.74 15.09 -1.40
N LYS A 171 11.41 15.28 -0.11
CA LYS A 171 10.41 14.49 0.62
C LYS A 171 8.96 14.84 0.26
N THR A 172 8.77 15.96 -0.45
CA THR A 172 7.47 16.44 -0.94
C THR A 172 7.36 16.22 -2.43
N GLY A 173 6.23 15.67 -2.86
CA GLY A 173 5.97 15.34 -4.27
C GLY A 173 5.55 16.54 -5.09
N ARG A 174 5.42 16.30 -6.40
CA ARG A 174 4.65 17.21 -7.26
C ARG A 174 3.16 17.15 -6.86
N PRO A 175 2.41 18.23 -7.10
CA PRO A 175 0.96 18.22 -6.87
C PRO A 175 0.27 17.06 -7.61
N MET A 176 -0.74 16.49 -6.95
CA MET A 176 -1.58 15.43 -7.48
C MET A 176 -2.64 16.00 -8.45
N GLU A 177 -3.34 15.11 -9.16
CA GLU A 177 -4.39 15.49 -10.12
C GLU A 177 -5.53 16.30 -9.46
N VAL A 178 -5.78 16.03 -8.18
CA VAL A 178 -6.69 16.79 -7.32
C VAL A 178 -6.06 16.99 -5.95
N SER A 179 -6.44 18.05 -5.24
CA SER A 179 -5.84 18.38 -3.93
C SER A 179 -6.31 17.49 -2.78
N SER A 180 -7.46 16.85 -2.91
CA SER A 180 -8.10 16.05 -1.84
C SER A 180 -9.00 14.95 -2.44
N PRO A 181 -9.22 13.81 -1.73
CA PRO A 181 -9.86 12.64 -2.32
C PRO A 181 -11.27 12.86 -2.87
N GLU A 182 -12.13 13.58 -2.15
CA GLU A 182 -13.51 13.84 -2.54
C GLU A 182 -13.64 14.67 -3.83
N LYS A 183 -12.54 15.27 -4.31
CA LYS A 183 -12.49 16.02 -5.56
C LYS A 183 -12.26 15.14 -6.79
N TYR A 184 -11.86 13.86 -6.63
CA TYR A 184 -11.81 12.95 -7.77
C TYR A 184 -13.23 12.76 -8.37
N PRO A 185 -13.39 12.73 -9.69
CA PRO A 185 -14.70 12.62 -10.32
C PRO A 185 -15.53 11.39 -9.89
N SER A 186 -14.88 10.27 -9.54
CA SER A 186 -15.57 9.05 -9.11
C SER A 186 -16.09 9.11 -7.67
N LEU A 187 -15.55 10.02 -6.85
CA LEU A 187 -15.88 10.23 -5.44
C LEU A 187 -16.74 11.49 -5.22
N LYS A 188 -16.65 12.46 -6.12
CA LYS A 188 -17.39 13.72 -6.06
C LYS A 188 -18.89 13.50 -5.94
N GLY A 189 -19.52 14.20 -5.00
CA GLY A 189 -20.97 14.13 -4.73
C GLY A 189 -21.41 12.91 -3.92
N LYS A 190 -20.54 11.91 -3.73
CA LYS A 190 -20.80 10.75 -2.84
C LYS A 190 -20.24 10.95 -1.44
N PHE A 191 -19.16 11.73 -1.35
CA PHE A 191 -18.43 11.97 -0.12
C PHE A 191 -18.20 13.47 0.07
N THR A 192 -18.01 13.86 1.33
CA THR A 192 -17.63 15.22 1.74
C THR A 192 -16.17 15.24 2.22
N ASP A 193 -15.70 16.39 2.66
CA ASP A 193 -14.36 16.61 3.23
C ASP A 193 -14.21 16.10 4.68
N ARG A 194 -15.26 15.52 5.26
CA ARG A 194 -15.27 15.04 6.65
C ARG A 194 -16.14 13.79 6.83
N LEU A 195 -15.90 13.06 7.91
CA LEU A 195 -16.80 11.99 8.33
C LEU A 195 -18.12 12.56 8.86
N ASN A 196 -19.22 11.85 8.64
CA ASN A 196 -20.55 12.18 9.18
C ASN A 196 -20.81 11.36 10.45
N TYR A 197 -20.47 11.92 11.62
CA TYR A 197 -20.70 11.24 12.91
C TYR A 197 -22.16 11.32 13.36
N GLU A 198 -22.92 12.31 12.90
CA GLU A 198 -24.34 12.48 13.20
C GLU A 198 -25.21 11.48 12.42
N GLY A 199 -24.73 11.01 11.28
CA GLY A 199 -25.36 10.01 10.43
C GLY A 199 -24.54 8.72 10.30
N ASP A 200 -24.42 8.21 9.07
CA ASP A 200 -23.69 6.97 8.78
C ASP A 200 -22.18 7.25 8.60
N VAL A 201 -21.43 7.08 9.69
CA VAL A 201 -19.99 7.36 9.73
C VAL A 201 -19.20 6.42 8.82
N VAL A 202 -19.66 5.18 8.67
CA VAL A 202 -18.95 4.18 7.87
C VAL A 202 -19.13 4.47 6.38
N LYS A 203 -20.36 4.77 5.93
CA LYS A 203 -20.62 5.08 4.51
C LYS A 203 -20.09 6.44 4.07
N SER A 204 -19.85 7.36 5.01
CA SER A 204 -19.26 8.67 4.70
C SER A 204 -17.73 8.66 4.60
N CYS A 205 -17.08 7.55 4.96
CA CYS A 205 -15.62 7.41 4.93
C CYS A 205 -15.10 7.14 3.51
N ILE A 206 -14.14 7.95 3.07
CA ILE A 206 -13.27 7.61 1.94
C ILE A 206 -12.11 6.77 2.49
N HIS A 207 -12.07 5.50 2.11
CA HIS A 207 -10.98 4.59 2.46
C HIS A 207 -9.72 4.87 1.65
N CYS A 208 -8.54 4.61 2.23
CA CYS A 208 -7.24 4.85 1.59
C CYS A 208 -7.19 4.32 0.15
N HIS A 209 -7.54 3.04 -0.07
CA HIS A 209 -7.45 2.42 -1.39
C HIS A 209 -8.36 3.09 -2.43
N GLN A 210 -9.45 3.75 -2.00
CA GLN A 210 -10.33 4.46 -2.92
C GLN A 210 -9.65 5.66 -3.58
N ILE A 211 -8.59 6.22 -2.97
CA ILE A 211 -7.75 7.24 -3.61
C ILE A 211 -7.04 6.64 -4.83
N GLY A 212 -6.39 5.48 -4.65
CA GLY A 212 -5.70 4.78 -5.74
C GLY A 212 -6.66 4.30 -6.83
N ASP A 213 -7.83 3.78 -6.44
CA ASP A 213 -8.90 3.41 -7.38
C ASP A 213 -9.37 4.63 -8.18
N ALA A 214 -9.66 5.75 -7.50
CA ALA A 214 -10.11 6.98 -8.12
C ALA A 214 -9.05 7.60 -9.05
N GLN A 215 -7.77 7.53 -8.68
CA GLN A 215 -6.67 7.98 -9.53
C GLN A 215 -6.58 7.15 -10.81
N ARG A 216 -6.63 5.81 -10.72
CA ARG A 216 -6.65 4.93 -11.89
C ARG A 216 -7.85 5.21 -12.80
N GLU A 217 -9.02 5.37 -12.19
CA GLU A 217 -10.25 5.70 -12.89
C GLU A 217 -10.18 7.07 -13.57
N TYR A 218 -9.53 8.07 -12.96
CA TYR A 218 -9.32 9.39 -13.54
C TYR A 218 -8.60 9.31 -14.89
N TYR A 219 -7.49 8.55 -14.98
CA TYR A 219 -6.78 8.35 -16.25
C TYR A 219 -7.61 7.54 -17.25
N TRP A 220 -8.17 6.43 -16.79
CA TRP A 220 -8.92 5.52 -17.65
C TRP A 220 -10.16 6.16 -18.26
N LYS A 221 -10.96 6.90 -17.47
CA LYS A 221 -12.11 7.66 -17.96
C LYS A 221 -11.73 8.85 -18.84
N SER A 222 -10.54 9.40 -18.64
CA SER A 222 -9.98 10.42 -19.52
C SER A 222 -9.44 9.85 -20.84
N LYS A 223 -9.64 8.54 -21.10
CA LYS A 223 -9.16 7.82 -22.29
C LYS A 223 -7.63 7.91 -22.46
N LYS A 224 -6.91 8.08 -21.35
CA LYS A 224 -5.44 8.06 -21.31
C LYS A 224 -4.96 6.69 -20.80
N PRO A 225 -3.82 6.19 -21.29
CA PRO A 225 -3.12 5.09 -20.63
C PRO A 225 -2.93 5.41 -19.14
N ILE A 226 -3.14 4.42 -18.27
CA ILE A 226 -2.82 4.59 -16.84
C ILE A 226 -1.28 4.58 -16.71
N PRO A 227 -0.66 5.63 -16.13
CA PRO A 227 0.79 5.69 -16.02
C PRO A 227 1.37 4.58 -15.14
N ASP A 228 2.58 4.12 -15.46
CA ASP A 228 3.31 3.11 -14.68
C ASP A 228 3.51 3.50 -13.20
N LYS A 229 3.64 4.80 -12.91
CA LYS A 229 3.72 5.32 -11.53
C LYS A 229 2.43 5.10 -10.73
N VAL A 230 1.28 5.05 -11.40
CA VAL A 230 -0.05 4.83 -10.82
C VAL A 230 -0.40 3.33 -10.75
N LEU A 231 0.14 2.52 -11.67
CA LEU A 231 -0.01 1.06 -11.64
C LEU A 231 0.88 0.39 -10.59
N TRP A 232 2.13 0.81 -10.47
CA TRP A 232 3.09 0.30 -9.47
C TRP A 232 3.49 1.39 -8.48
N PRO A 233 2.55 1.93 -7.68
CA PRO A 233 2.87 3.00 -6.75
C PRO A 233 3.84 2.48 -5.67
N PHE A 234 4.74 3.34 -5.19
CA PHE A 234 5.71 3.05 -4.11
C PHE A 234 6.43 1.69 -4.21
N PRO A 235 7.22 1.43 -5.27
CA PRO A 235 7.92 0.17 -5.44
C PRO A 235 8.73 -0.22 -4.21
N HIS A 236 8.51 -1.42 -3.69
CA HIS A 236 9.25 -1.93 -2.53
C HIS A 236 10.73 -2.14 -2.89
N PRO A 237 11.71 -1.85 -2.00
CA PRO A 237 13.14 -2.06 -2.30
C PRO A 237 13.49 -3.51 -2.70
N LYS A 238 12.68 -4.49 -2.25
CA LYS A 238 12.73 -5.89 -2.72
C LYS A 238 12.72 -6.01 -4.25
N SER A 239 11.98 -5.13 -4.96
CA SER A 239 11.89 -5.14 -6.43
C SER A 239 13.21 -4.84 -7.15
N ILE A 240 14.16 -4.21 -6.47
CA ILE A 240 15.50 -3.92 -6.99
C ILE A 240 16.58 -4.79 -6.31
N GLY A 241 16.15 -5.80 -5.55
CA GLY A 241 17.01 -6.76 -4.85
C GLY A 241 17.55 -6.31 -3.49
N LEU A 242 16.99 -5.25 -2.91
CA LEU A 242 17.40 -4.74 -1.61
C LEU A 242 16.42 -5.18 -0.51
N ILE A 243 16.88 -6.02 0.42
CA ILE A 243 16.11 -6.43 1.59
C ILE A 243 16.59 -5.59 2.78
N LEU A 244 15.67 -4.89 3.43
CA LEU A 244 15.96 -4.00 4.54
C LEU A 244 15.41 -4.59 5.83
N ASP A 245 16.16 -4.41 6.91
CA ASP A 245 15.78 -4.87 8.25
C ASP A 245 14.65 -3.99 8.82
N PRO A 246 13.48 -4.55 9.17
CA PRO A 246 12.36 -3.79 9.71
C PRO A 246 12.56 -3.27 11.14
N ASP A 247 13.53 -3.81 11.90
CA ASP A 247 13.87 -3.39 13.27
C ASP A 247 14.86 -2.21 13.31
N GLU A 248 15.45 -1.89 12.17
CA GLU A 248 16.46 -0.86 12.01
C GLU A 248 15.89 0.37 11.26
N LEU A 249 16.75 1.38 11.05
CA LEU A 249 16.48 2.40 10.03
C LEU A 249 16.59 1.75 8.63
N ALA A 250 16.94 2.49 7.58
CA ALA A 250 17.15 1.90 6.25
C ALA A 250 18.44 1.06 6.17
N THR A 251 18.55 -0.01 6.96
CA THR A 251 19.72 -0.89 7.06
C THR A 251 19.52 -2.14 6.22
N VAL A 252 20.55 -2.54 5.48
CA VAL A 252 20.51 -3.67 4.57
C VAL A 252 20.67 -4.98 5.32
N GLU A 253 19.65 -5.83 5.26
CA GLU A 253 19.68 -7.20 5.80
C GLU A 253 20.28 -8.18 4.79
N GLU A 254 19.88 -8.05 3.52
CA GLU A 254 20.29 -8.93 2.43
C GLU A 254 20.28 -8.17 1.09
N VAL A 255 21.21 -8.54 0.20
CA VAL A 255 21.23 -8.08 -1.18
C VAL A 255 21.11 -9.30 -2.10
N LYS A 256 20.08 -9.32 -2.95
CA LYS A 256 19.86 -10.43 -3.89
C LYS A 256 20.87 -10.37 -5.03
N ALA A 257 21.56 -11.48 -5.29
CA ALA A 257 22.53 -11.58 -6.39
C ALA A 257 21.88 -11.32 -7.75
N GLY A 258 22.64 -10.75 -8.70
CA GLY A 258 22.16 -10.47 -10.06
C GLY A 258 21.12 -9.35 -10.17
N THR A 259 20.98 -8.52 -9.13
CA THR A 259 20.02 -7.40 -9.10
C THR A 259 20.69 -6.03 -9.20
N GLN A 260 19.89 -4.99 -9.43
CA GLN A 260 20.35 -3.61 -9.48
C GLN A 260 21.03 -3.17 -8.18
N ALA A 261 20.54 -3.61 -7.02
CA ALA A 261 21.18 -3.35 -5.73
C ALA A 261 22.56 -4.03 -5.61
N ALA A 262 22.69 -5.29 -6.03
CA ALA A 262 23.99 -5.98 -6.05
C ALA A 262 24.99 -5.27 -6.99
N ASN A 263 24.53 -4.87 -8.17
CA ASN A 263 25.36 -4.16 -9.15
C ASN A 263 25.80 -2.77 -8.66
N ALA A 264 25.01 -2.13 -7.81
CA ALA A 264 25.37 -0.87 -7.15
C ALA A 264 26.39 -1.04 -6.02
N GLY A 265 26.72 -2.29 -5.64
CA GLY A 265 27.71 -2.61 -4.63
C GLY A 265 27.20 -2.54 -3.18
N PHE A 266 25.89 -2.66 -2.96
CA PHE A 266 25.33 -2.81 -1.61
C PHE A 266 25.81 -4.10 -0.94
N GLU A 267 25.99 -4.04 0.37
CA GLU A 267 26.37 -5.18 1.22
C GLU A 267 25.47 -5.26 2.45
N LYS A 268 25.35 -6.45 3.04
CA LYS A 268 24.68 -6.64 4.33
C LYS A 268 25.34 -5.76 5.40
N GLY A 269 24.52 -5.10 6.20
CA GLY A 269 24.96 -4.19 7.27
C GLY A 269 25.17 -2.74 6.81
N ASP A 270 25.03 -2.43 5.52
CA ASP A 270 25.01 -1.04 5.06
C ASP A 270 23.84 -0.28 5.70
N ILE A 271 24.13 0.86 6.32
CA ILE A 271 23.10 1.77 6.83
C ILE A 271 22.90 2.87 5.80
N VAL A 272 21.76 2.88 5.11
CA VAL A 272 21.45 3.91 4.12
C VAL A 272 21.13 5.22 4.83
N GLN A 273 22.06 6.18 4.74
CA GLN A 273 21.93 7.48 5.38
C GLN A 273 21.07 8.43 4.53
N THR A 274 21.38 8.53 3.24
CA THR A 274 20.62 9.39 2.31
C THR A 274 20.41 8.75 0.95
N VAL A 275 19.26 9.01 0.33
CA VAL A 275 18.95 8.64 -1.06
C VAL A 275 18.53 9.91 -1.81
N ASN A 276 19.20 10.23 -2.91
CA ASN A 276 19.10 11.51 -3.62
C ASN A 276 19.21 12.72 -2.67
N GLY A 277 20.14 12.63 -1.70
CA GLY A 277 20.37 13.67 -0.69
C GLY A 277 19.35 13.71 0.45
N GLN A 278 18.24 12.98 0.35
CA GLN A 278 17.19 12.96 1.38
C GLN A 278 17.57 11.99 2.51
N PRO A 279 17.52 12.39 3.79
CA PRO A 279 17.80 11.50 4.91
C PRO A 279 16.75 10.38 5.02
N MET A 280 17.18 9.15 5.27
CA MET A 280 16.27 7.99 5.41
C MET A 280 15.91 7.72 6.87
N LEU A 281 14.63 7.49 7.14
CA LEU A 281 14.13 7.09 8.46
C LEU A 281 13.56 5.67 8.45
N SER A 282 13.21 5.13 7.29
CA SER A 282 12.58 3.82 7.18
C SER A 282 12.58 3.28 5.74
N ILE A 283 12.08 2.05 5.57
CA ILE A 283 11.78 1.44 4.26
C ILE A 283 10.81 2.32 3.44
N ALA A 284 9.80 2.93 4.08
CA ALA A 284 8.81 3.76 3.40
C ALA A 284 9.43 5.04 2.79
N ASP A 285 10.52 5.55 3.36
CA ASP A 285 11.28 6.64 2.75
C ASP A 285 12.06 6.20 1.51
N VAL A 286 12.61 4.99 1.52
CA VAL A 286 13.26 4.43 0.33
C VAL A 286 12.23 4.25 -0.78
N GLN A 287 11.05 3.72 -0.45
CA GLN A 287 9.94 3.62 -1.40
C GLN A 287 9.49 4.99 -1.93
N TRP A 288 9.49 6.03 -1.10
CA TRP A 288 9.20 7.39 -1.54
C TRP A 288 10.18 7.86 -2.61
N VAL A 289 11.48 7.65 -2.40
CA VAL A 289 12.47 8.05 -3.41
C VAL A 289 12.32 7.23 -4.68
N LEU A 290 12.19 5.90 -4.56
CA LEU A 290 11.95 4.99 -5.69
C LEU A 290 10.67 5.36 -6.46
N HIS A 291 9.58 5.72 -5.78
CA HIS A 291 8.33 6.14 -6.40
C HIS A 291 8.51 7.35 -7.32
N ASN A 292 9.46 8.22 -7.02
CA ASN A 292 9.74 9.44 -7.76
C ASN A 292 10.81 9.27 -8.85
N VAL A 293 11.44 8.10 -8.97
CA VAL A 293 12.26 7.76 -10.14
C VAL A 293 11.36 7.43 -11.34
N SER A 294 11.79 7.86 -12.53
CA SER A 294 11.06 7.63 -13.77
C SER A 294 10.90 6.12 -14.07
N PRO A 295 9.76 5.71 -14.65
CA PRO A 295 9.55 4.35 -15.16
C PRO A 295 10.61 3.89 -16.17
N GLU A 296 11.12 4.82 -16.98
CA GLU A 296 12.15 4.61 -18.00
C GLU A 296 13.55 4.39 -17.40
N GLY A 297 13.67 4.48 -16.07
CA GLY A 297 14.90 4.29 -15.34
C GLY A 297 15.55 5.59 -14.89
N GLY A 298 16.79 5.49 -14.41
CA GLY A 298 17.57 6.63 -13.96
C GLY A 298 18.58 6.29 -12.90
N THR A 299 19.39 7.29 -12.55
CA THR A 299 20.44 7.16 -11.55
C THR A 299 20.00 7.71 -10.21
N VAL A 300 20.15 6.91 -9.15
CA VAL A 300 19.87 7.29 -7.76
C VAL A 300 21.20 7.36 -7.00
N LYS A 301 21.47 8.52 -6.39
CA LYS A 301 22.68 8.74 -5.59
C LYS A 301 22.43 8.36 -4.14
N ILE A 302 23.31 7.53 -3.58
CA ILE A 302 23.09 6.94 -2.27
C ILE A 302 24.32 7.17 -1.41
N LYS A 303 24.11 7.62 -0.18
CA LYS A 303 25.15 7.70 0.85
C LYS A 303 24.83 6.65 1.90
N ILE A 304 25.80 5.81 2.20
CA ILE A 304 25.70 4.76 3.21
C ILE A 304 26.78 4.96 4.28
N ASP A 305 26.52 4.42 5.47
CA ASP A 305 27.57 4.03 6.40
C ASP A 305 27.85 2.54 6.24
N ARG A 306 29.10 2.19 5.96
CA ARG A 306 29.58 0.80 5.95
C ARG A 306 30.69 0.66 6.97
N ALA A 307 30.39 -0.03 8.06
CA ALA A 307 31.31 -0.24 9.17
C ALA A 307 31.93 1.07 9.71
N GLY A 308 31.09 2.09 9.93
CA GLY A 308 31.49 3.39 10.47
C GLY A 308 32.15 4.33 9.46
N ARG A 309 32.19 3.96 8.17
CA ARG A 309 32.76 4.79 7.10
C ARG A 309 31.69 5.17 6.09
N THR A 310 31.59 6.47 5.82
CA THR A 310 30.72 6.97 4.75
C THR A 310 31.21 6.51 3.39
N ARG A 311 30.30 5.93 2.59
CA ARG A 311 30.54 5.60 1.18
C ARG A 311 29.41 6.15 0.32
N ASN A 312 29.73 6.48 -0.92
CA ASN A 312 28.75 6.87 -1.91
C ASN A 312 28.56 5.71 -2.90
N LEU A 313 27.32 5.27 -3.06
CA LEU A 313 26.92 4.31 -4.09
C LEU A 313 26.10 5.02 -5.17
N THR A 314 26.08 4.42 -6.36
CA THR A 314 25.22 4.86 -7.45
C THR A 314 24.37 3.68 -7.89
N LEU A 315 23.06 3.77 -7.68
CA LEU A 315 22.09 2.77 -8.11
C LEU A 315 21.54 3.19 -9.48
N ASN A 316 21.74 2.33 -10.48
CA ASN A 316 21.18 2.53 -11.81
C ASN A 316 19.94 1.68 -11.97
N LEU A 317 18.83 2.32 -12.29
CA LEU A 317 17.54 1.70 -12.57
C LEU A 317 17.33 1.72 -14.09
N GLU A 318 16.97 0.56 -14.64
CA GLU A 318 16.74 0.35 -16.08
C GLU A 318 15.28 0.56 -16.47
N ASP A 319 14.97 0.65 -17.76
CA ASP A 319 13.59 0.73 -18.23
C ASP A 319 12.72 -0.41 -17.66
N GLY A 320 11.53 -0.06 -17.19
CA GLY A 320 10.59 -1.04 -16.64
C GLY A 320 10.97 -1.62 -15.27
N TRP A 321 12.03 -1.13 -14.60
CA TRP A 321 12.48 -1.61 -13.28
C TRP A 321 11.36 -1.75 -12.25
N ARG A 322 10.39 -0.83 -12.24
CA ARG A 322 9.25 -0.82 -11.32
C ARG A 322 8.25 -1.96 -11.55
N ARG A 323 8.21 -2.53 -12.74
CA ARG A 323 7.29 -3.62 -13.12
C ARG A 323 7.70 -4.97 -12.51
N GLN A 324 8.89 -5.03 -11.88
CA GLN A 324 9.35 -6.17 -11.09
C GLN A 324 8.56 -6.33 -9.78
N GLY A 325 7.85 -5.29 -9.33
CA GLY A 325 6.91 -5.38 -8.22
C GLY A 325 5.61 -6.08 -8.63
N ASP A 326 4.95 -6.73 -7.67
CA ASP A 326 3.65 -7.36 -7.88
C ASP A 326 2.49 -6.39 -7.64
N LEU A 327 1.67 -6.21 -8.67
CA LEU A 327 0.44 -5.41 -8.64
C LEU A 327 -0.77 -6.26 -8.18
N SER A 328 -0.75 -7.57 -8.40
CA SER A 328 -1.92 -8.43 -8.31
C SER A 328 -2.47 -8.61 -6.88
N TRP A 329 -1.61 -8.55 -5.86
CA TRP A 329 -2.02 -8.65 -4.45
C TRP A 329 -2.77 -7.41 -3.93
N ARG A 330 -2.62 -6.26 -4.60
CA ARG A 330 -3.17 -4.96 -4.17
C ARG A 330 -4.68 -4.96 -4.23
N VAL A 331 -5.36 -4.27 -3.30
CA VAL A 331 -6.84 -4.18 -3.28
C VAL A 331 -7.34 -3.48 -4.54
N THR A 332 -6.64 -2.44 -4.96
CA THR A 332 -6.95 -1.66 -6.18
C THR A 332 -6.83 -2.48 -7.48
N SER A 333 -6.26 -3.70 -7.46
CA SER A 333 -6.28 -4.61 -8.61
C SER A 333 -7.68 -5.15 -8.92
N TRP A 334 -8.61 -5.09 -7.96
CA TRP A 334 -10.01 -5.52 -8.16
C TRP A 334 -10.71 -4.75 -9.28
N GLY A 335 -10.45 -3.44 -9.39
CA GLY A 335 -10.94 -2.62 -10.51
C GLY A 335 -10.32 -3.03 -11.85
N LEU A 336 -9.03 -3.40 -11.87
CA LEU A 336 -8.34 -3.83 -13.08
C LEU A 336 -8.86 -5.18 -13.60
N ARG A 337 -9.19 -6.12 -12.71
CA ARG A 337 -9.83 -7.39 -13.08
C ARG A 337 -11.16 -7.17 -13.80
N ARG A 338 -11.95 -6.20 -13.32
CA ARG A 338 -13.19 -5.78 -13.99
C ARG A 338 -12.89 -5.28 -15.40
N ILE A 339 -11.99 -4.32 -15.52
CA ILE A 339 -11.64 -3.65 -16.79
C ILE A 339 -11.10 -4.66 -17.81
N ALA A 340 -10.12 -5.47 -17.40
CA ALA A 340 -9.36 -6.34 -18.31
C ALA A 340 -10.08 -7.63 -18.67
N THR A 341 -10.57 -8.36 -17.68
CA THR A 341 -11.03 -9.74 -17.87
C THR A 341 -12.50 -9.92 -17.56
N GLY A 342 -13.20 -8.87 -17.12
CA GLY A 342 -14.57 -9.03 -16.69
C GLY A 342 -14.72 -9.73 -15.35
N GLY A 343 -13.71 -9.64 -14.47
CA GLY A 343 -13.75 -10.07 -13.08
C GLY A 343 -13.06 -11.40 -12.77
N LEU A 344 -12.03 -11.80 -13.54
CA LEU A 344 -11.23 -12.97 -13.22
C LEU A 344 -10.08 -12.61 -12.26
N LEU A 345 -9.92 -13.41 -11.20
CA LEU A 345 -8.69 -13.50 -10.43
C LEU A 345 -7.84 -14.62 -11.02
N LEU A 346 -6.61 -14.30 -11.40
CA LEU A 346 -5.72 -15.19 -12.12
C LEU A 346 -4.44 -15.48 -11.32
N GLY A 347 -4.10 -16.76 -11.16
CA GLY A 347 -2.84 -17.23 -10.57
C GLY A 347 -1.97 -17.93 -11.60
N SER A 348 -0.65 -17.72 -11.55
CA SER A 348 0.28 -18.42 -12.44
C SER A 348 0.41 -19.89 -12.06
N LEU A 349 0.41 -20.79 -13.05
CA LEU A 349 0.71 -22.20 -12.81
C LEU A 349 2.19 -22.43 -12.51
N THR A 350 2.47 -23.38 -11.62
CA THR A 350 3.82 -23.92 -11.41
C THR A 350 4.31 -24.72 -12.61
N ASP A 351 5.62 -24.98 -12.72
CA ASP A 351 6.18 -25.80 -13.80
C ASP A 351 5.65 -27.25 -13.81
N GLU A 352 5.30 -27.78 -12.64
CA GLU A 352 4.64 -29.08 -12.53
C GLU A 352 3.20 -29.04 -13.06
N GLU A 353 2.42 -28.02 -12.69
CA GLU A 353 1.07 -27.83 -13.23
C GLU A 353 1.09 -27.62 -14.75
N ARG A 354 2.03 -26.83 -15.26
CA ARG A 354 2.23 -26.63 -16.71
C ARG A 354 2.44 -27.94 -17.45
N ARG A 355 3.32 -28.81 -16.95
CA ARG A 355 3.58 -30.15 -17.53
C ARG A 355 2.31 -31.01 -17.55
N ARG A 356 1.54 -31.04 -16.44
CA ARG A 356 0.27 -31.78 -16.37
C ARG A 356 -0.77 -31.32 -17.41
N HIS A 357 -0.73 -30.05 -17.78
CA HIS A 357 -1.64 -29.47 -18.78
C HIS A 357 -1.06 -29.40 -20.19
N SER A 358 0.15 -29.94 -20.42
CA SER A 358 0.85 -29.88 -21.71
C SER A 358 1.05 -28.45 -22.23
N ILE A 359 1.28 -27.49 -21.33
CA ILE A 359 1.52 -26.08 -21.68
C ILE A 359 3.04 -25.81 -21.66
N PRO A 360 3.65 -25.34 -22.76
CA PRO A 360 5.08 -25.01 -22.79
C PRO A 360 5.48 -23.93 -21.78
N SER A 361 6.76 -23.94 -21.38
CA SER A 361 7.37 -22.83 -20.63
C SER A 361 7.36 -21.54 -21.47
N GLY A 362 7.39 -20.39 -20.80
CA GLY A 362 7.37 -19.08 -21.48
C GLY A 362 6.06 -18.73 -22.20
N ARG A 363 5.00 -19.53 -22.02
CA ARG A 363 3.65 -19.24 -22.53
C ARG A 363 2.69 -18.96 -21.38
N MET A 364 1.62 -18.22 -21.66
CA MET A 364 0.56 -17.91 -20.71
C MET A 364 -0.07 -19.20 -20.19
N ALA A 365 -0.14 -19.32 -18.87
CA ALA A 365 -0.80 -20.40 -18.17
C ALA A 365 -1.32 -19.86 -16.85
N LEU A 366 -2.49 -19.21 -16.90
CA LEU A 366 -3.07 -18.50 -15.77
C LEU A 366 -4.34 -19.21 -15.32
N LYS A 367 -4.30 -19.82 -14.14
CA LYS A 367 -5.44 -20.48 -13.51
C LYS A 367 -6.44 -19.45 -13.04
N VAL A 368 -7.71 -19.65 -13.35
CA VAL A 368 -8.81 -18.87 -12.82
C VAL A 368 -9.07 -19.30 -11.38
N GLU A 369 -8.54 -18.57 -10.41
CA GLU A 369 -8.76 -18.84 -8.99
C GLU A 369 -10.16 -18.41 -8.54
N HIS A 370 -10.66 -17.32 -9.15
CA HIS A 370 -12.01 -16.84 -8.96
C HIS A 370 -12.56 -16.23 -10.25
N ALA A 371 -13.83 -16.48 -10.53
CA ALA A 371 -14.58 -15.79 -11.57
C ALA A 371 -15.73 -15.05 -10.88
N GLY A 372 -15.68 -13.72 -10.87
CA GLY A 372 -16.72 -12.89 -10.29
C GLY A 372 -18.09 -13.22 -10.90
N LYS A 373 -19.15 -13.12 -10.08
CA LYS A 373 -20.50 -13.56 -10.47
C LYS A 373 -21.48 -12.40 -10.70
N TYR A 374 -21.24 -11.27 -10.04
CA TYR A 374 -22.22 -10.20 -9.93
C TYR A 374 -21.75 -8.92 -10.63
N GLY A 375 -22.72 -8.14 -11.11
CA GLY A 375 -22.48 -6.83 -11.71
C GLY A 375 -21.44 -6.85 -12.85
N PRO A 376 -20.63 -5.78 -12.96
CA PRO A 376 -19.54 -5.68 -13.93
C PRO A 376 -18.45 -6.75 -13.79
N HIS A 377 -18.21 -7.27 -12.58
CA HIS A 377 -17.27 -8.37 -12.34
C HIS A 377 -17.82 -9.74 -12.74
N GLY A 378 -19.08 -9.83 -13.19
CA GLY A 378 -19.69 -11.06 -13.64
C GLY A 378 -19.50 -11.38 -15.13
N VAL A 379 -18.79 -10.53 -15.88
CA VAL A 379 -18.78 -10.58 -17.35
C VAL A 379 -18.14 -11.87 -17.87
N ALA A 380 -16.93 -12.24 -17.43
CA ALA A 380 -16.29 -13.47 -17.90
C ALA A 380 -17.07 -14.72 -17.47
N HIS A 381 -17.64 -14.70 -16.26
CA HIS A 381 -18.51 -15.79 -15.80
C HIS A 381 -19.74 -15.96 -16.70
N ARG A 382 -20.44 -14.87 -17.06
CA ARG A 382 -21.56 -14.92 -18.01
C ARG A 382 -21.15 -15.41 -19.39
N LYS A 383 -19.90 -15.15 -19.81
CA LYS A 383 -19.33 -15.65 -21.08
C LYS A 383 -18.90 -17.12 -21.03
N GLY A 384 -18.95 -17.78 -19.87
CA GLY A 384 -18.70 -19.22 -19.74
C GLY A 384 -17.42 -19.60 -19.02
N VAL A 385 -16.56 -18.63 -18.67
CA VAL A 385 -15.34 -18.87 -17.87
C VAL A 385 -15.73 -19.25 -16.44
N ARG A 386 -15.01 -20.18 -15.83
CA ARG A 386 -15.27 -20.71 -14.49
C ARG A 386 -13.96 -20.80 -13.71
N LYS A 387 -14.08 -20.87 -12.37
CA LYS A 387 -12.97 -21.22 -11.48
C LYS A 387 -12.39 -22.57 -11.92
N GLY A 388 -11.07 -22.66 -11.98
CA GLY A 388 -10.30 -23.84 -12.40
C GLY A 388 -9.94 -23.87 -13.87
N ASP A 389 -10.54 -23.01 -14.72
CA ASP A 389 -10.09 -22.85 -16.10
C ASP A 389 -8.64 -22.36 -16.15
N ILE A 390 -7.91 -22.72 -17.21
CA ILE A 390 -6.54 -22.22 -17.44
C ILE A 390 -6.57 -21.31 -18.65
N VAL A 391 -6.38 -20.01 -18.45
CA VAL A 391 -6.25 -19.04 -19.54
C VAL A 391 -4.89 -19.25 -20.21
N THR A 392 -4.91 -19.46 -21.52
CA THR A 392 -3.74 -19.77 -22.35
C THR A 392 -3.44 -18.68 -23.38
N SER A 393 -4.40 -17.80 -23.64
CA SER A 393 -4.21 -16.61 -24.46
C SER A 393 -5.22 -15.52 -24.09
N PHE A 394 -4.77 -14.27 -24.10
CA PHE A 394 -5.60 -13.08 -23.96
C PHE A 394 -5.28 -12.11 -25.09
N ASP A 395 -6.31 -11.69 -25.82
CA ASP A 395 -6.16 -10.86 -27.02
C ASP A 395 -5.20 -11.44 -28.06
N SER A 396 -5.34 -12.74 -28.31
CA SER A 396 -4.44 -13.54 -29.16
C SER A 396 -2.96 -13.52 -28.74
N ARG A 397 -2.65 -13.02 -27.53
CA ARG A 397 -1.33 -13.02 -26.92
C ARG A 397 -1.21 -14.10 -25.88
N SER A 398 -0.11 -14.82 -25.95
CA SER A 398 0.27 -15.88 -25.00
C SER A 398 1.55 -15.54 -24.24
N ASP A 399 2.08 -14.34 -24.39
CA ASP A 399 3.32 -13.85 -23.75
C ASP A 399 3.02 -12.98 -22.53
N LEU A 400 1.75 -12.77 -22.17
CA LEU A 400 1.35 -12.14 -20.90
C LEU A 400 1.36 -13.20 -19.79
N LEU A 401 2.50 -13.34 -19.12
CA LEU A 401 2.79 -14.49 -18.25
C LEU A 401 2.23 -14.39 -16.82
N SER A 402 1.53 -13.30 -16.48
CA SER A 402 0.99 -13.04 -15.14
C SER A 402 -0.28 -12.20 -15.19
N GLU A 403 -1.06 -12.18 -14.11
CA GLU A 403 -2.25 -11.33 -13.99
C GLU A 403 -1.90 -9.85 -14.19
N GLN A 404 -0.80 -9.38 -13.56
CA GLN A 404 -0.36 -8.00 -13.72
C GLN A 404 0.00 -7.66 -15.17
N ALA A 405 0.55 -8.61 -15.94
CA ALA A 405 0.88 -8.38 -17.34
C ALA A 405 -0.39 -8.19 -18.17
N VAL A 406 -1.45 -8.96 -17.89
CA VAL A 406 -2.77 -8.77 -18.51
C VAL A 406 -3.35 -7.42 -18.13
N HIS A 407 -3.33 -7.04 -16.85
CA HIS A 407 -3.82 -5.74 -16.38
C HIS A 407 -3.08 -4.58 -17.06
N ALA A 408 -1.76 -4.57 -16.98
CA ALA A 408 -0.91 -3.53 -17.54
C ALA A 408 -1.12 -3.40 -19.05
N TYR A 409 -1.13 -4.52 -19.78
CA TYR A 409 -1.39 -4.54 -21.21
C TYR A 409 -2.72 -3.87 -21.56
N VAL A 410 -3.81 -4.23 -20.87
CA VAL A 410 -5.13 -3.66 -21.17
C VAL A 410 -5.16 -2.16 -20.93
N VAL A 411 -4.77 -1.71 -19.73
CA VAL A 411 -4.96 -0.30 -19.34
C VAL A 411 -3.94 0.66 -19.95
N THR A 412 -2.95 0.14 -20.68
CA THR A 412 -1.96 0.95 -21.41
C THR A 412 -2.15 0.92 -22.92
N THR A 413 -2.70 -0.16 -23.49
CA THR A 413 -2.77 -0.35 -24.96
C THR A 413 -4.20 -0.42 -25.51
N LYS A 414 -5.20 -0.70 -24.68
CA LYS A 414 -6.60 -0.89 -25.11
C LYS A 414 -7.47 0.30 -24.79
N LYS A 415 -8.63 0.33 -25.45
CA LYS A 415 -9.68 1.34 -25.28
C LYS A 415 -10.94 0.70 -24.73
N HIS A 416 -11.66 1.43 -23.89
CA HIS A 416 -13.00 1.04 -23.44
C HIS A 416 -13.89 0.66 -24.64
N GLY A 417 -14.60 -0.46 -24.51
CA GLY A 417 -15.57 -0.97 -25.49
C GLY A 417 -14.96 -1.90 -26.54
N GLN A 418 -13.62 -1.94 -26.65
CA GLN A 418 -12.97 -2.97 -27.46
C GLN A 418 -13.30 -4.35 -26.90
N THR A 419 -13.43 -5.33 -27.79
CA THR A 419 -13.64 -6.72 -27.42
C THR A 419 -12.43 -7.52 -27.85
N VAL A 420 -11.92 -8.35 -26.95
CA VAL A 420 -10.73 -9.18 -27.18
C VAL A 420 -11.03 -10.66 -26.94
N PRO A 421 -10.43 -11.58 -27.72
CA PRO A 421 -10.59 -13.01 -27.48
C PRO A 421 -9.81 -13.43 -26.23
N LEU A 422 -10.45 -14.18 -25.34
CA LEU A 422 -9.82 -14.89 -24.23
C LEU A 422 -9.97 -16.39 -24.48
N THR A 423 -8.85 -17.08 -24.62
CA THR A 423 -8.80 -18.53 -24.79
C THR A 423 -8.42 -19.19 -23.48
N TYR A 424 -9.18 -20.21 -23.10
CA TYR A 424 -8.93 -20.99 -21.89
C TYR A 424 -9.13 -22.49 -22.15
N GLN A 425 -8.46 -23.30 -21.34
CA GLN A 425 -8.57 -24.75 -21.33
C GLN A 425 -9.45 -25.20 -20.17
N ARG A 426 -10.38 -26.12 -20.45
CA ARG A 426 -11.17 -26.86 -19.45
C ARG A 426 -11.19 -28.33 -19.87
N GLU A 427 -10.79 -29.21 -18.95
CA GLU A 427 -10.78 -30.68 -19.20
C GLU A 427 -10.04 -31.04 -20.49
N GLY A 428 -8.87 -30.42 -20.71
CA GLY A 428 -8.06 -30.65 -21.90
C GLY A 428 -8.51 -29.89 -23.16
N ARG A 429 -9.76 -29.40 -23.21
CA ARG A 429 -10.33 -28.75 -24.40
C ARG A 429 -10.18 -27.24 -24.35
N SER A 430 -9.73 -26.66 -25.46
CA SER A 430 -9.63 -25.21 -25.64
C SER A 430 -10.98 -24.60 -26.01
N ARG A 431 -11.29 -23.45 -25.41
CA ARG A 431 -12.48 -22.64 -25.67
C ARG A 431 -12.07 -21.18 -25.78
N THR A 432 -12.71 -20.43 -26.68
CA THR A 432 -12.47 -18.99 -26.82
C THR A 432 -13.77 -18.23 -26.60
N VAL A 433 -13.69 -17.17 -25.80
CA VAL A 433 -14.80 -16.25 -25.54
C VAL A 433 -14.38 -14.83 -25.84
N GLN A 434 -15.36 -14.00 -26.20
CA GLN A 434 -15.13 -12.57 -26.46
C GLN A 434 -15.38 -11.77 -25.19
N ILE A 435 -14.35 -11.07 -24.70
CA ILE A 435 -14.37 -10.28 -23.47
C ILE A 435 -14.34 -8.78 -23.82
N PRO A 436 -15.34 -7.99 -23.42
CA PRO A 436 -15.29 -6.54 -23.56
C PRO A 436 -14.35 -5.92 -22.53
N ILE A 437 -13.47 -5.03 -22.97
CA ILE A 437 -12.68 -4.14 -22.12
C ILE A 437 -13.62 -3.10 -21.52
N GLN A 438 -13.85 -3.19 -20.21
CA GLN A 438 -14.87 -2.39 -19.53
C GLN A 438 -14.41 -0.96 -19.22
N GLN A 439 -15.38 -0.05 -19.10
CA GLN A 439 -15.16 1.35 -18.70
C GLN A 439 -14.68 1.47 -17.26
#